data_AF-A0A485KI97-F1
#
_entry.id   AF-A0A485KI97-F1
#
_cell.length_a   1.000
_cell.length_b   1.000
_cell.length_c   1.000
_cell.angle_alpha   90.00
_cell.angle_beta   90.00
_cell.angle_gamma   90.00
#
_symmetry.space_group_name_H-M   'P 1'
#
loop_
_entity.id
_entity.type
_entity.pdbx_description
1 polymer ?
#
loop_
_entity_poly.entity_id
_entity_poly.type
_entity_poly.pdbx_seq_one_letter_code
_entity_poly.pdbx_strand_id
1 'polypeptide(L)'
;MKLRSITAGYEKKDIFNLDETAYFYCSNQSKTICTKGIPGRKKVKKRITVAVTSNADGSSKWPLLFIGTAKQPRCFGQSTADDLGVDYTASRKGWMTRDVFGHWIEDFDATMRLQNRHVLLLLDNASPHRYDGHLSNVTVHMLPPNTTAFLQPQDAGIIQAFKARIGVLRSTFLVERFDKLVESVDESDKENFGSLVNKLHEVTLLQALEWAKEAWHGVTQQTIVNCWRHTGILDEEVYELIDSMRNL
;
A
#
# COMPACT_ATOMS: atom_id res chain seq x y z
N MET A 1 -23.94 -10.23 -10.74
CA MET A 1 -24.66 -9.59 -11.87
C MET A 1 -24.49 -8.06 -11.90
N LYS A 2 -24.76 -7.29 -10.83
CA LYS A 2 -24.73 -5.80 -10.89
C LYS A 2 -23.34 -5.13 -11.01
N LEU A 3 -22.28 -5.65 -10.38
CA LEU A 3 -20.95 -5.04 -10.50
C LEU A 3 -20.35 -5.25 -11.90
N ARG A 4 -20.50 -6.45 -12.47
CA ARG A 4 -20.05 -6.75 -13.84
C ARG A 4 -20.65 -5.82 -14.88
N SER A 5 -21.95 -5.51 -14.78
CA SER A 5 -22.60 -4.57 -15.70
C SER A 5 -22.04 -3.15 -15.59
N ILE A 6 -21.58 -2.75 -14.41
CA ILE A 6 -20.99 -1.42 -14.19
C ILE A 6 -19.57 -1.37 -14.73
N THR A 7 -18.77 -2.40 -14.45
CA THR A 7 -17.40 -2.50 -14.96
C THR A 7 -17.34 -2.72 -16.46
N ALA A 8 -18.35 -3.36 -17.08
CA ALA A 8 -18.42 -3.59 -18.52
C ALA A 8 -18.47 -2.30 -19.36
N GLY A 9 -18.85 -1.17 -18.76
CA GLY A 9 -18.83 0.15 -19.40
C GLY A 9 -17.45 0.80 -19.49
N TYR A 10 -16.40 0.16 -18.93
CA TYR A 10 -15.05 0.72 -18.84
C TYR A 10 -14.02 -0.28 -19.35
N GLU A 11 -12.93 0.21 -19.96
CA GLU A 11 -11.76 -0.61 -20.23
C GLU A 11 -11.08 -1.02 -18.92
N LYS A 12 -10.43 -2.19 -18.86
CA LYS A 12 -9.73 -2.67 -17.64
C LYS A 12 -8.68 -1.67 -17.13
N LYS A 13 -8.05 -0.91 -18.02
CA LYS A 13 -7.08 0.14 -17.66
C LYS A 13 -7.72 1.32 -16.91
N ASP A 14 -9.03 1.53 -17.07
CA ASP A 14 -9.83 2.65 -16.54
C ASP A 14 -10.69 2.25 -15.34
N ILE A 15 -10.51 1.03 -14.79
CA ILE A 15 -11.19 0.57 -13.58
C ILE A 15 -10.15 0.51 -12.46
N PHE A 16 -10.29 1.34 -11.44
CA PHE A 16 -9.41 1.43 -10.29
C PHE A 16 -10.11 0.96 -9.02
N ASN A 17 -9.32 0.49 -8.06
CA ASN A 17 -9.75 0.23 -6.70
C ASN A 17 -8.72 0.81 -5.73
N LEU A 18 -9.21 1.54 -4.73
CA LEU A 18 -8.44 2.07 -3.61
C LEU A 18 -8.85 1.34 -2.34
N ASP A 19 -7.86 1.05 -1.50
CA ASP A 19 -8.06 0.59 -0.13
C ASP A 19 -6.88 0.98 0.76
N GLU A 20 -7.10 1.04 2.07
CA GLU A 20 -6.07 1.41 3.04
C GLU A 20 -5.59 0.25 3.90
N THR A 21 -4.31 0.27 4.19
CA THR A 21 -3.70 -0.74 5.04
C THR A 21 -2.80 -0.14 6.11
N ALA A 22 -2.80 -0.79 7.28
CA ALA A 22 -1.86 -0.46 8.34
C ALA A 22 -0.47 -1.03 8.00
N TYR A 23 0.52 -0.15 7.97
CA TYR A 23 1.93 -0.50 7.81
C TYR A 23 2.68 -0.37 9.14
N PHE A 24 3.12 -1.52 9.67
CA PHE A 24 3.90 -1.63 10.90
C PHE A 24 5.38 -1.84 10.60
N TYR A 25 6.13 -0.75 10.47
CA TYR A 25 7.50 -0.79 9.95
C TYR A 25 8.55 -1.25 10.97
N CYS A 26 8.32 -1.01 12.27
CA CYS A 26 9.21 -1.47 13.35
C CYS A 26 8.85 -2.85 13.93
N SER A 27 7.80 -3.52 13.45
CA SER A 27 7.37 -4.81 14.01
C SER A 27 8.01 -6.00 13.29
N ASN A 28 8.71 -6.87 14.02
CA ASN A 28 9.26 -8.11 13.46
C ASN A 28 8.19 -8.96 12.77
N GLN A 29 8.53 -9.59 11.64
CA GLN A 29 7.76 -10.72 11.14
C GLN A 29 7.89 -11.85 12.17
N SER A 30 6.80 -12.53 12.49
CA SER A 30 6.68 -13.52 13.56
C SER A 30 7.44 -14.83 13.32
N LYS A 31 8.44 -14.85 12.42
CA LYS A 31 9.25 -16.02 12.10
C LYS A 31 10.72 -15.77 12.45
N THR A 32 11.00 -15.45 13.70
CA THR A 32 12.32 -15.74 14.26
C THR A 32 12.45 -17.26 14.41
N ILE A 33 13.60 -17.81 14.06
CA ILE A 33 13.96 -19.25 14.24
C ILE A 33 13.82 -19.68 15.72
N CYS A 34 13.77 -18.73 16.66
CA CYS A 34 13.43 -18.98 18.04
C CYS A 34 11.91 -19.19 18.21
N THR A 35 11.53 -20.44 18.50
CA THR A 35 10.18 -20.91 18.84
C THR A 35 9.64 -20.37 20.18
N LYS A 36 10.48 -19.70 20.99
CA LYS A 36 10.09 -19.08 22.25
C LYS A 36 10.08 -17.56 22.11
N GLY A 37 8.91 -16.95 22.29
CA GLY A 37 8.81 -15.51 22.49
C GLY A 37 9.60 -15.11 23.72
N ILE A 38 10.51 -14.14 23.59
CA ILE A 38 11.30 -13.63 24.72
C ILE A 38 10.33 -12.89 25.67
N PRO A 39 10.10 -13.37 26.90
CA PRO A 39 9.22 -12.72 27.86
C PRO A 39 9.71 -11.28 28.14
N GLY A 40 8.80 -10.30 28.16
CA GLY A 40 9.12 -8.91 28.48
C GLY A 40 9.51 -8.01 27.30
N ARG A 41 9.72 -8.53 26.08
CA ARG A 41 10.03 -7.68 24.91
C ARG A 41 8.78 -6.97 24.39
N LYS A 42 8.61 -5.68 24.73
CA LYS A 42 7.57 -4.82 24.15
C LYS A 42 7.81 -4.66 22.63
N LYS A 43 6.86 -5.13 21.82
CA LYS A 43 6.89 -4.88 20.37
C LYS A 43 6.73 -3.37 20.13
N VAL A 44 7.72 -2.74 19.50
CA VAL A 44 7.60 -1.36 19.02
C VAL A 44 6.63 -1.35 17.85
N LYS A 45 5.37 -1.00 18.12
CA LYS A 45 4.31 -0.92 17.10
C LYS A 45 4.22 0.50 16.53
N LYS A 46 5.29 0.99 15.91
CA LYS A 46 5.16 2.20 15.07
C LYS A 46 4.35 1.83 13.83
N ARG A 47 3.32 2.63 13.54
CA ARG A 47 2.33 2.37 12.51
C ARG A 47 2.09 3.63 11.69
N ILE A 48 1.94 3.46 10.39
CA ILE A 48 1.39 4.47 9.48
C ILE A 48 0.28 3.83 8.65
N THR A 49 -0.72 4.61 8.25
CA THR A 49 -1.74 4.15 7.29
C THR A 49 -1.25 4.46 5.88
N VAL A 50 -1.44 3.53 4.95
CA VAL A 50 -1.05 3.69 3.55
C VAL A 50 -2.28 3.38 2.68
N ALA A 51 -2.68 4.28 1.81
CA ALA A 51 -3.67 4.00 0.79
C ALA A 51 -2.97 3.51 -0.49
N VAL A 52 -3.45 2.41 -1.04
CA VAL A 52 -2.95 1.79 -2.26
C VAL A 52 -4.03 1.81 -3.33
N THR A 53 -3.68 2.23 -4.55
CA THR A 53 -4.64 2.34 -5.65
C THR A 53 -4.02 1.85 -6.96
N SER A 54 -4.69 0.94 -7.64
CA SER A 54 -4.23 0.39 -8.93
C SER A 54 -5.40 0.03 -9.83
N ASN A 55 -5.16 0.01 -11.13
CA ASN A 55 -6.18 -0.37 -12.11
C ASN A 55 -6.25 -1.89 -12.36
N ALA A 56 -7.31 -2.32 -13.05
CA ALA A 56 -7.66 -3.71 -13.21
C ALA A 56 -6.73 -4.51 -14.13
N ASP A 57 -6.09 -3.86 -15.10
CA ASP A 57 -5.06 -4.49 -15.94
C ASP A 57 -3.64 -4.38 -15.35
N GLY A 58 -3.49 -3.71 -14.20
CA GLY A 58 -2.22 -3.50 -13.50
C GLY A 58 -1.20 -2.61 -14.23
N SER A 59 -1.59 -1.96 -15.32
CA SER A 59 -0.70 -1.04 -16.07
C SER A 59 -0.45 0.27 -15.32
N SER A 60 -1.34 0.63 -14.39
CA SER A 60 -1.25 1.86 -13.62
C SER A 60 -1.38 1.59 -12.12
N LYS A 61 -0.40 2.11 -11.38
CA LYS A 61 -0.42 2.19 -9.92
C LYS A 61 -0.35 3.67 -9.55
N TRP A 62 -1.31 4.15 -8.78
CA TRP A 62 -1.27 5.51 -8.24
C TRP A 62 -0.14 5.63 -7.21
N PRO A 63 0.47 6.81 -7.03
CA PRO A 63 1.37 7.07 -5.91
C PRO A 63 0.72 6.70 -4.56
N LEU A 64 1.53 6.19 -3.63
CA LEU A 64 1.05 5.85 -2.29
C LEU A 64 0.73 7.12 -1.51
N LEU A 65 -0.45 7.20 -0.92
CA LEU A 65 -0.78 8.22 0.08
C LEU A 65 -0.48 7.68 1.49
N PHE A 66 0.36 8.40 2.23
CA PHE A 66 0.71 8.07 3.60
C PHE A 66 -0.03 8.97 4.60
N ILE A 67 -0.62 8.37 5.63
CA ILE A 67 -1.37 9.10 6.66
C ILE A 67 -0.77 8.81 8.03
N GLY A 68 -0.09 9.81 8.58
CA GLY A 68 0.50 9.78 9.92
C GLY A 68 -0.24 10.66 10.92
N THR A 69 0.27 10.73 12.15
CA THR A 69 -0.31 11.57 13.22
C THR A 69 0.34 12.93 13.33
N ALA A 70 1.61 13.06 12.92
CA ALA A 70 2.37 14.30 13.01
C ALA A 70 2.38 15.00 11.65
N LYS A 71 2.04 16.30 11.60
CA LYS A 71 2.12 17.09 10.36
C LYS A 71 3.52 17.09 9.76
N GLN A 72 4.54 17.28 10.60
CA GLN A 72 5.95 17.23 10.23
C GLN A 72 6.66 16.19 11.10
N PRO A 73 6.82 14.93 10.63
CA PRO A 73 7.63 13.94 11.32
C PRO A 73 9.06 14.42 11.53
N ARG A 74 9.62 14.22 12.73
CA ARG A 74 10.98 14.68 13.06
C ARG A 74 12.06 14.16 12.09
N CYS A 75 11.86 12.96 11.52
CA CYS A 75 12.79 12.37 10.57
C CYS A 75 12.80 13.04 9.19
N PHE A 76 11.87 13.97 8.90
CA PHE A 76 11.90 14.75 7.67
C PHE A 76 12.87 15.95 7.79
N GLY A 77 13.30 16.30 9.01
CA GLY A 77 14.18 17.43 9.23
C GLY A 77 13.55 18.73 8.74
N GLN A 78 14.28 19.43 7.87
CA GLN A 78 13.85 20.69 7.26
C GLN A 78 13.10 20.50 5.93
N SER A 79 13.07 19.29 5.38
CA SER A 79 12.40 18.98 4.11
C SER A 79 10.91 18.76 4.34
N THR A 80 10.09 19.21 3.40
CA THR A 80 8.67 18.85 3.32
C THR A 80 8.50 17.42 2.79
N ALA A 81 7.30 16.87 2.88
CA ALA A 81 7.01 15.57 2.28
C ALA A 81 7.18 15.59 0.74
N ASP A 82 6.79 16.70 0.12
CA ASP A 82 6.92 16.93 -1.32
C ASP A 82 8.39 16.98 -1.75
N ASP A 83 9.26 17.65 -0.97
CA ASP A 83 10.71 17.66 -1.21
C ASP A 83 11.32 16.25 -1.17
N LEU A 84 10.72 15.34 -0.38
CA LEU A 84 11.11 13.94 -0.27
C LEU A 84 10.42 13.05 -1.34
N GLY A 85 9.57 13.64 -2.18
CA GLY A 85 8.77 12.96 -3.19
C GLY A 85 7.81 11.94 -2.57
N VAL A 86 7.23 12.25 -1.41
CA VAL A 86 6.26 11.39 -0.71
C VAL A 86 4.96 12.15 -0.56
N ASP A 87 3.86 11.55 -1.03
CA ASP A 87 2.53 12.05 -0.71
C ASP A 87 2.18 11.65 0.74
N TYR A 88 2.27 12.62 1.64
CA TYR A 88 2.06 12.43 3.07
C TYR A 88 1.14 13.49 3.64
N THR A 89 0.17 13.03 4.43
CA THR A 89 -0.72 13.90 5.20
C THR A 89 -0.82 13.42 6.64
N ALA A 90 -1.32 14.30 7.51
CA ALA A 90 -1.49 14.01 8.92
C ALA A 90 -2.94 14.19 9.36
N SER A 91 -3.45 13.19 10.08
CA SER A 91 -4.74 13.27 10.76
C SER A 91 -4.57 12.94 12.23
N ARG A 92 -5.52 13.37 13.08
CA ARG A 92 -5.41 13.22 14.54
C ARG A 92 -5.11 11.79 15.00
N LYS A 93 -5.63 10.78 14.28
CA LYS A 93 -5.41 9.36 14.58
C LYS A 93 -4.46 8.67 13.58
N GLY A 94 -3.98 9.37 12.55
CA GLY A 94 -3.24 8.79 11.44
C GLY A 94 -4.06 7.81 10.60
N TRP A 95 -5.37 8.06 10.48
CA TRP A 95 -6.32 7.27 9.69
C TRP A 95 -6.89 8.14 8.57
N MET A 96 -7.46 7.51 7.55
CA MET A 96 -8.25 8.22 6.54
C MET A 96 -9.40 9.00 7.19
N THR A 97 -9.61 10.21 6.72
CA THR A 97 -10.75 11.06 7.06
C THR A 97 -11.43 11.53 5.77
N ARG A 98 -12.66 12.04 5.86
CA ARG A 98 -13.36 12.59 4.70
C ARG A 98 -12.57 13.71 4.02
N ASP A 99 -11.95 14.59 4.81
CA ASP A 99 -11.15 15.68 4.27
C ASP A 99 -9.91 15.17 3.53
N VAL A 100 -9.22 14.16 4.09
CA VAL A 100 -8.05 13.57 3.42
C VAL A 100 -8.45 12.88 2.12
N PHE A 101 -9.53 12.08 2.16
CA PHE A 101 -10.04 11.42 0.97
C PHE A 101 -10.54 12.41 -0.08
N GLY A 102 -11.18 13.50 0.34
CA GLY A 102 -11.67 14.58 -0.53
C GLY A 102 -10.55 15.22 -1.35
N HIS A 103 -9.46 15.64 -0.70
CA HIS A 103 -8.30 16.17 -1.43
C HIS A 103 -7.71 15.11 -2.38
N TRP A 104 -7.56 13.88 -1.90
CA TRP A 104 -7.00 12.80 -2.72
C TRP A 104 -7.84 12.52 -3.98
N ILE A 105 -9.17 12.49 -3.86
CA ILE A 105 -10.04 12.20 -5.01
C ILE A 105 -10.16 13.37 -5.98
N GLU A 106 -10.07 14.61 -5.49
CA GLU A 106 -9.99 15.81 -6.32
C GLU A 106 -8.71 15.82 -7.18
N ASP A 107 -7.56 15.48 -6.58
CA ASP A 107 -6.29 15.37 -7.30
C ASP A 107 -6.28 14.21 -8.31
N PHE A 108 -6.89 13.08 -7.91
CA PHE A 108 -7.08 11.94 -8.80
C PHE A 108 -7.95 12.32 -10.01
N ASP A 109 -9.09 12.99 -9.80
CA ASP A 109 -9.98 13.47 -10.86
C ASP A 109 -9.31 14.50 -11.77
N ALA A 110 -8.60 15.47 -11.19
CA ALA A 110 -7.84 16.46 -11.94
C ALA A 110 -6.79 15.80 -12.85
N THR A 111 -6.12 14.74 -12.37
CA THR A 111 -5.14 13.99 -13.16
C THR A 111 -5.80 13.18 -14.28
N MET A 112 -6.94 12.53 -14.01
CA MET A 112 -7.68 11.80 -15.04
C MET A 112 -8.19 12.75 -16.13
N ARG A 113 -8.61 13.97 -15.75
CA ARG A 113 -8.99 15.04 -16.67
C ARG A 113 -7.81 15.48 -17.54
N LEU A 114 -6.62 15.69 -16.96
CA LEU A 114 -5.41 16.04 -17.72
C LEU A 114 -5.01 14.94 -18.71
N GLN A 115 -5.29 13.67 -18.37
CA GLN A 115 -5.06 12.52 -19.25
C GLN A 115 -6.19 12.29 -20.26
N ASN A 116 -7.28 13.10 -20.21
CA ASN A 116 -8.49 12.90 -20.98
C ASN A 116 -9.09 11.49 -20.83
N ARG A 117 -9.12 10.97 -19.60
CA ARG A 117 -9.64 9.64 -19.27
C ARG A 117 -10.87 9.76 -18.39
N HIS A 118 -11.84 8.87 -18.62
CA HIS A 118 -12.96 8.67 -17.72
C HIS A 118 -12.80 7.32 -17.05
N VAL A 119 -12.74 7.31 -15.73
CA VAL A 119 -12.41 6.11 -14.95
C VAL A 119 -13.48 5.79 -13.92
N LEU A 120 -13.58 4.51 -13.60
CA LEU A 120 -14.38 3.98 -12.51
C LEU A 120 -13.49 3.75 -11.30
N LEU A 121 -13.80 4.35 -10.15
CA LEU A 121 -13.14 4.10 -8.88
C LEU A 121 -14.06 3.28 -7.96
N LEU A 122 -13.63 2.06 -7.65
CA LEU A 122 -14.31 1.16 -6.72
C LEU A 122 -13.79 1.34 -5.30
N LEU A 123 -14.70 1.53 -4.34
CA LEU A 123 -14.39 1.77 -2.93
C LEU A 123 -15.25 0.90 -2.02
N ASP A 124 -14.80 0.64 -0.80
CA ASP A 124 -15.63 0.04 0.23
C ASP A 124 -16.64 1.08 0.78
N ASN A 125 -17.51 0.67 1.70
CA ASN A 125 -18.52 1.57 2.28
C ASN A 125 -18.02 2.38 3.49
N ALA A 126 -16.71 2.47 3.73
CA ALA A 126 -16.19 3.18 4.88
C ALA A 126 -16.64 4.65 4.90
N SER A 127 -16.95 5.17 6.08
CA SER A 127 -17.42 6.55 6.23
C SER A 127 -16.48 7.65 5.70
N PRO A 128 -15.13 7.47 5.69
CA PRO A 128 -14.21 8.43 5.07
C PRO A 128 -14.32 8.51 3.55
N HIS A 129 -14.77 7.45 2.87
CA HIS A 129 -14.89 7.40 1.40
C HIS A 129 -16.11 8.14 0.85
N ARG A 130 -16.89 8.80 1.71
CA ARG A 130 -18.02 9.63 1.28
C ARG A 130 -17.49 10.98 0.79
N TYR A 131 -17.83 11.33 -0.44
CA TYR A 131 -17.50 12.58 -1.08
C TYR A 131 -18.74 13.14 -1.79
N ASP A 132 -19.07 14.40 -1.49
CA ASP A 132 -20.29 15.07 -1.97
C ASP A 132 -20.01 16.11 -3.07
N GLY A 133 -18.73 16.31 -3.42
CA GLY A 133 -18.33 17.24 -4.47
C GLY A 133 -18.56 16.68 -5.88
N HIS A 134 -18.38 17.53 -6.89
CA HIS A 134 -18.48 17.13 -8.29
C HIS A 134 -17.14 16.59 -8.81
N LEU A 135 -17.18 15.45 -9.50
CA LEU A 135 -16.05 14.85 -10.21
C LEU A 135 -16.41 14.78 -11.69
N SER A 136 -15.54 15.28 -12.58
CA SER A 136 -15.85 15.31 -14.02
C SER A 136 -15.39 14.06 -14.75
N ASN A 137 -14.33 13.40 -14.26
CA ASN A 137 -13.63 12.33 -14.95
C ASN A 137 -13.59 11.02 -14.15
N VAL A 138 -13.90 11.07 -12.85
CA VAL A 138 -13.95 9.90 -11.97
C VAL A 138 -15.39 9.60 -11.59
N THR A 139 -15.87 8.42 -11.97
CA THR A 139 -17.13 7.86 -11.45
C THR A 139 -16.81 6.99 -10.24
N VAL A 140 -17.34 7.33 -9.07
CA VAL A 140 -17.18 6.51 -7.86
C VAL A 140 -18.32 5.51 -7.76
N HIS A 141 -17.98 4.24 -7.50
CA HIS A 141 -18.96 3.23 -7.18
C HIS A 141 -18.59 2.46 -5.91
N MET A 142 -19.50 2.50 -4.93
CA MET A 142 -19.33 1.77 -3.67
C MET A 142 -19.62 0.28 -3.88
N LEU A 143 -18.71 -0.58 -3.44
CA LEU A 143 -18.95 -2.02 -3.40
C LEU A 143 -20.10 -2.34 -2.45
N PRO A 144 -20.75 -3.50 -2.57
CA PRO A 144 -21.76 -3.94 -1.60
C PRO A 144 -21.20 -3.96 -0.16
N PRO A 145 -22.04 -3.71 0.86
CA PRO A 145 -21.61 -3.84 2.25
C PRO A 145 -21.11 -5.26 2.57
N ASN A 146 -20.11 -5.37 3.45
CA ASN A 146 -19.55 -6.64 3.94
C ASN A 146 -18.95 -7.58 2.87
N THR A 147 -18.60 -7.06 1.69
CA THR A 147 -17.95 -7.87 0.64
C THR A 147 -16.47 -7.58 0.44
N THR A 148 -15.87 -6.78 1.32
CA THR A 148 -14.47 -6.33 1.27
C THR A 148 -13.52 -7.50 0.98
N ALA A 149 -13.56 -8.57 1.78
CA ALA A 149 -12.68 -9.73 1.61
C ALA A 149 -12.83 -10.50 0.27
N PHE A 150 -13.94 -10.34 -0.45
CA PHE A 150 -14.22 -11.10 -1.67
C PHE A 150 -14.17 -10.26 -2.94
N LEU A 151 -14.57 -8.99 -2.85
CA LEU A 151 -14.79 -8.12 -4.01
C LEU A 151 -13.84 -6.92 -4.07
N GLN A 152 -12.99 -6.68 -3.06
CA GLN A 152 -11.94 -5.65 -3.12
C GLN A 152 -10.64 -6.26 -3.69
N PRO A 153 -10.22 -5.87 -4.91
CA PRO A 153 -8.95 -6.31 -5.47
C PRO A 153 -7.73 -6.02 -4.60
N GLN A 154 -7.69 -4.87 -3.91
CA GLN A 154 -6.58 -4.54 -3.02
C GLN A 154 -6.40 -5.58 -1.90
N ASP A 155 -7.51 -6.04 -1.32
CA ASP A 155 -7.53 -7.09 -0.31
C ASP A 155 -7.39 -8.52 -0.87
N ALA A 156 -7.66 -8.72 -2.16
CA ALA A 156 -7.55 -10.02 -2.84
C ALA A 156 -6.10 -10.48 -3.10
N GLY A 157 -5.10 -9.77 -2.56
CA GLY A 157 -3.70 -10.19 -2.57
C GLY A 157 -2.70 -9.08 -2.90
N ILE A 158 -3.15 -7.93 -3.43
CA ILE A 158 -2.25 -6.82 -3.80
C ILE A 158 -1.59 -6.24 -2.54
N ILE A 159 -2.36 -5.93 -1.51
CA ILE A 159 -1.85 -5.45 -0.21
C ILE A 159 -0.92 -6.50 0.43
N GLN A 160 -1.25 -7.78 0.30
CA GLN A 160 -0.41 -8.86 0.83
C GLN A 160 0.95 -8.91 0.11
N ALA A 161 0.95 -8.85 -1.22
CA ALA A 161 2.16 -8.84 -2.03
C ALA A 161 3.02 -7.60 -1.73
N PHE A 162 2.40 -6.43 -1.63
CA PHE A 162 3.04 -5.19 -1.20
C PHE A 162 3.75 -5.35 0.16
N LYS A 163 3.04 -5.85 1.18
CA LYS A 163 3.62 -6.08 2.52
C LYS A 163 4.71 -7.14 2.53
N ALA A 164 4.59 -8.19 1.71
CA ALA A 164 5.62 -9.21 1.58
C ALA A 164 6.92 -8.61 1.05
N ARG A 165 6.85 -7.75 0.03
CA ARG A 165 8.01 -7.05 -0.53
C ARG A 165 8.66 -6.10 0.47
N ILE A 166 7.88 -5.33 1.23
CA ILE A 166 8.41 -4.54 2.36
C ILE A 166 9.20 -5.43 3.32
N GLY A 167 8.67 -6.61 3.62
CA GLY A 167 9.31 -7.61 4.47
C GLY A 167 10.69 -8.03 3.98
N VAL A 168 10.83 -8.25 2.67
CA VAL A 168 12.11 -8.56 2.01
C VAL A 168 13.08 -7.40 2.15
N LEU A 169 12.69 -6.18 1.74
CA LEU A 169 13.55 -4.98 1.80
C LEU A 169 14.08 -4.74 3.22
N ARG A 170 13.20 -4.82 4.20
CA ARG A 170 13.59 -4.68 5.60
C ARG A 170 14.54 -5.78 6.05
N SER A 171 14.30 -7.03 5.66
CA SER A 171 15.17 -8.15 6.06
C SER A 171 16.56 -7.99 5.48
N THR A 172 16.66 -7.60 4.20
CA THR A 172 17.93 -7.26 3.55
C THR A 172 18.65 -6.14 4.30
N PHE A 173 17.97 -5.04 4.59
CA PHE A 173 18.54 -3.93 5.35
C PHE A 173 19.04 -4.32 6.75
N LEU A 174 18.32 -5.19 7.46
CA LEU A 174 18.74 -5.68 8.77
C LEU A 174 19.97 -6.58 8.70
N VAL A 175 20.07 -7.43 7.67
CA VAL A 175 21.25 -8.27 7.42
C VAL A 175 22.46 -7.39 7.13
N GLU A 176 22.34 -6.43 6.21
CA GLU A 176 23.44 -5.51 5.87
C GLU A 176 23.94 -4.70 7.08
N ARG A 177 23.02 -4.26 7.95
CA ARG A 177 23.41 -3.56 9.19
C ARG A 177 24.05 -4.50 10.21
N PHE A 178 23.59 -5.74 10.28
CA PHE A 178 24.17 -6.73 11.17
C PHE A 178 25.60 -7.08 10.75
N ASP A 179 25.85 -7.28 9.46
CA ASP A 179 27.19 -7.57 8.93
C ASP A 179 28.17 -6.44 9.28
N LYS A 180 27.77 -5.18 9.02
CA LYS A 180 28.55 -3.98 9.41
C LYS A 180 28.81 -3.88 10.91
N LEU A 181 27.85 -4.29 11.74
CA LEU A 181 28.02 -4.31 13.19
C LEU A 181 29.05 -5.35 13.58
N VAL A 182 28.97 -6.56 13.03
CA VAL A 182 29.93 -7.64 13.31
C VAL A 182 31.36 -7.24 12.90
N GLU A 183 31.51 -6.54 11.77
CA GLU A 183 32.80 -6.04 11.30
C GLU A 183 33.41 -4.94 12.17
N SER A 184 32.58 -4.17 12.90
CA SER A 184 33.02 -3.00 13.68
C SER A 184 33.12 -3.24 15.19
N VAL A 185 32.58 -4.35 15.71
CA VAL A 185 32.58 -4.69 17.13
C VAL A 185 33.97 -5.16 17.57
N ASP A 186 34.49 -4.54 18.63
CA ASP A 186 35.72 -4.96 19.30
C ASP A 186 35.46 -5.72 20.62
N GLU A 187 36.51 -6.08 21.36
CA GLU A 187 36.37 -6.78 22.65
C GLU A 187 35.60 -5.98 23.70
N SER A 188 35.63 -4.65 23.65
CA SER A 188 34.96 -3.77 24.62
C SER A 188 33.44 -3.69 24.38
N ASP A 189 33.00 -3.98 23.15
CA ASP A 189 31.59 -3.96 22.75
C ASP A 189 30.85 -5.29 22.99
N LYS A 190 31.57 -6.38 23.31
CA LYS A 190 30.97 -7.72 23.52
C LYS A 190 29.91 -7.73 24.63
N GLU A 191 30.10 -6.97 25.71
CA GLU A 191 29.12 -6.84 26.79
C GLU A 191 27.85 -6.08 26.35
N ASN A 192 27.95 -5.21 25.34
CA ASN A 192 26.85 -4.39 24.82
C ASN A 192 26.25 -4.91 23.51
N PHE A 193 26.78 -5.98 22.94
CA PHE A 193 26.38 -6.51 21.63
C PHE A 193 24.87 -6.77 21.53
N GLY A 194 24.26 -7.34 22.57
CA GLY A 194 22.81 -7.57 22.61
C GLY A 194 21.97 -6.28 22.51
N SER A 195 22.46 -5.18 23.08
CA SER A 195 21.83 -3.85 22.97
C SER A 195 21.99 -3.28 21.56
N LEU A 196 23.18 -3.42 20.97
CA LEU A 196 23.48 -2.99 19.60
C LEU A 196 22.60 -3.72 18.57
N VAL A 197 22.46 -5.04 18.70
CA VAL A 197 21.56 -5.85 17.87
C VAL A 197 20.09 -5.40 18.00
N ASN A 198 19.64 -5.02 19.20
CA ASN A 198 18.29 -4.51 19.38
C ASN A 198 18.04 -3.18 18.66
N LYS A 199 19.05 -2.30 18.60
CA LYS A 199 18.97 -1.01 17.89
C LYS A 199 18.87 -1.18 16.36
N LEU A 200 19.28 -2.31 15.80
CA LEU A 200 19.17 -2.56 14.35
C LEU A 200 17.72 -2.44 13.84
N HIS A 201 16.76 -2.83 14.68
CA HIS A 201 15.33 -2.75 14.39
C HIS A 201 14.73 -1.34 14.53
N GLU A 202 15.52 -0.38 15.02
CA GLU A 202 15.10 1.02 15.07
C GLU A 202 15.26 1.65 13.69
N VAL A 203 14.14 1.72 13.00
CA VAL A 203 14.03 2.29 11.66
C VAL A 203 13.27 3.62 11.75
N THR A 204 13.75 4.63 11.01
CA THR A 204 13.07 5.92 10.89
C THR A 204 11.79 5.76 10.07
N LEU A 205 10.83 6.69 10.22
CA LEU A 205 9.66 6.66 9.35
C LEU A 205 10.08 6.90 7.89
N LEU A 206 11.02 7.80 7.63
CA LEU A 206 11.52 8.09 6.28
C LEU A 206 12.00 6.82 5.55
N GLN A 207 12.86 6.02 6.18
CA GLN A 207 13.33 4.76 5.60
C GLN A 207 12.17 3.79 5.33
N ALA A 208 11.16 3.77 6.20
CA ALA A 208 9.98 2.94 6.00
C ALA A 208 9.15 3.40 4.79
N LEU A 209 9.01 4.72 4.57
CA LEU A 209 8.32 5.29 3.41
C LEU A 209 9.06 4.95 2.11
N GLU A 210 10.38 5.00 2.10
CA GLU A 210 11.21 4.58 0.97
C GLU A 210 10.98 3.11 0.62
N TRP A 211 11.01 2.20 1.61
CA TRP A 211 10.71 0.79 1.36
C TRP A 211 9.30 0.57 0.86
N ALA A 212 8.32 1.34 1.34
CA ALA A 212 6.96 1.26 0.82
C ALA A 212 6.91 1.69 -0.65
N LYS A 213 7.55 2.80 -1.03
CA LYS A 213 7.63 3.23 -2.43
C LYS A 213 8.26 2.15 -3.31
N GLU A 214 9.40 1.62 -2.90
CA GLU A 214 10.11 0.57 -3.65
C GLU A 214 9.30 -0.74 -3.73
N ALA A 215 8.71 -1.16 -2.62
CA ALA A 215 7.85 -2.33 -2.57
C ALA A 215 6.65 -2.18 -3.50
N TRP A 216 6.02 -1.00 -3.53
CA TRP A 216 4.87 -0.71 -4.38
C TRP A 216 5.24 -0.75 -5.85
N HIS A 217 6.34 -0.12 -6.25
CA HIS A 217 6.86 -0.24 -7.62
C HIS A 217 7.09 -1.70 -8.03
N GLY A 218 7.60 -2.51 -7.11
CA GLY A 218 7.87 -3.91 -7.35
C GLY A 218 6.66 -4.85 -7.29
N VAL A 219 5.45 -4.39 -6.93
CA VAL A 219 4.23 -5.19 -7.14
C VAL A 219 4.01 -5.32 -8.64
N THR A 220 4.04 -6.57 -9.12
CA THR A 220 4.02 -6.86 -10.55
C THR A 220 2.62 -6.67 -11.13
N GLN A 221 2.56 -6.29 -12.41
CA GLN A 221 1.31 -6.19 -13.16
C GLN A 221 0.52 -7.51 -13.10
N GLN A 222 1.19 -8.65 -13.28
CA GLN A 222 0.55 -9.97 -13.21
C GLN A 222 -0.11 -10.24 -11.85
N THR A 223 0.51 -9.81 -10.75
CA THR A 223 -0.06 -9.95 -9.41
C THR A 223 -1.38 -9.17 -9.31
N ILE A 224 -1.40 -7.93 -9.80
CA ILE A 224 -2.59 -7.08 -9.80
C ILE A 224 -3.70 -7.72 -10.64
N VAL A 225 -3.40 -8.09 -11.90
CA VAL A 225 -4.36 -8.74 -12.80
C VAL A 225 -4.96 -10.00 -12.18
N ASN A 226 -4.14 -10.86 -11.57
CA ASN A 226 -4.61 -12.08 -10.92
C ASN A 226 -5.57 -11.77 -9.75
N CYS A 227 -5.26 -10.75 -8.94
CA CYS A 227 -6.13 -10.35 -7.83
C CYS A 227 -7.46 -9.81 -8.34
N TRP A 228 -7.45 -8.98 -9.38
CA TRP A 228 -8.67 -8.48 -10.02
C TRP A 228 -9.51 -9.61 -10.62
N ARG A 229 -8.90 -10.54 -11.34
CA ARG A 229 -9.58 -11.73 -11.87
C ARG A 229 -10.22 -12.57 -10.74
N HIS A 230 -9.51 -12.74 -9.62
CA HIS A 230 -10.01 -13.51 -8.49
C HIS A 230 -11.31 -12.97 -7.90
N THR A 231 -11.51 -11.64 -7.92
CA THR A 231 -12.76 -11.04 -7.44
C THR A 231 -13.99 -11.38 -8.29
N GLY A 232 -13.78 -11.79 -9.55
CA GLY A 232 -14.85 -12.13 -10.49
C GLY A 232 -15.77 -10.96 -10.85
N ILE A 233 -15.37 -9.71 -10.58
CA ILE A 233 -16.16 -8.50 -10.86
C ILE A 233 -15.96 -7.96 -12.28
N LEU A 234 -14.94 -8.41 -12.99
CA LEU A 234 -14.70 -8.08 -14.39
C LEU A 234 -15.47 -9.03 -15.32
N ASP A 235 -15.75 -8.56 -16.53
CA ASP A 235 -16.22 -9.40 -17.61
C ASP A 235 -15.02 -10.08 -18.29
N GLU A 236 -14.98 -11.40 -18.28
CA GLU A 236 -13.87 -12.21 -18.80
C GLU A 236 -14.23 -12.93 -20.11
N GLU A 237 -15.48 -12.83 -20.59
CA GLU A 237 -15.98 -13.58 -21.76
C GLU A 237 -15.19 -13.28 -23.05
N VAL A 238 -14.61 -12.08 -23.17
CA VAL A 238 -13.82 -11.70 -24.36
C VAL A 238 -12.40 -12.27 -24.32
N TYR A 239 -11.82 -12.50 -23.14
CA TYR A 239 -10.42 -12.94 -23.01
C TYR A 239 -10.25 -14.45 -23.02
N GLU A 240 -11.19 -15.21 -22.42
CA GLU A 240 -11.15 -16.68 -22.54
C GLU A 240 -11.26 -17.11 -24.01
N LEU A 241 -12.05 -16.38 -24.82
CA LEU A 241 -12.11 -16.59 -26.26
C LEU A 241 -10.78 -16.25 -26.95
N ILE A 242 -10.19 -15.08 -26.67
CA ILE A 242 -8.94 -14.64 -27.31
C ILE A 242 -7.73 -15.51 -26.89
N ASP A 243 -7.61 -15.90 -25.62
CA ASP A 243 -6.57 -16.81 -25.16
C ASP A 243 -6.77 -18.23 -25.70
N SER A 244 -8.02 -18.69 -25.87
CA SER A 244 -8.29 -19.97 -26.55
C SER A 244 -7.91 -19.94 -28.04
N MET A 245 -8.09 -18.79 -28.71
CA MET A 245 -7.71 -18.60 -30.12
C MET A 245 -6.20 -18.39 -30.32
N ARG A 246 -5.47 -17.93 -29.30
CA ARG A 246 -4.00 -17.78 -29.32
C ARG A 246 -3.26 -19.08 -29.00
N ASN A 247 -3.95 -20.04 -28.38
CA ASN A 247 -3.42 -21.35 -28.01
C ASN A 247 -3.88 -22.47 -28.98
N LEU A 248 -4.47 -22.10 -30.13
CA LEU A 248 -4.76 -22.94 -31.29
C LEU A 248 -3.81 -22.56 -32.43
#